data_AF-A0A9W7Q2Z9-F1
#
_entry.id   AF-A0A9W7Q2Z9-F1
#
_cell.length_a   1.000
_cell.length_b   1.000
_cell.length_c   1.000
_cell.angle_alpha   90.00
_cell.angle_beta   90.00
_cell.angle_gamma   90.00
#
_symmetry.space_group_name_H-M   'P 1'
#
loop_
_entity.id
_entity.type
_entity.pdbx_description
1 polymer ?
#
loop_
_entity_poly.entity_id
_entity_poly.type
_entity_poly.pdbx_seq_one_letter_code
_entity_poly.pdbx_strand_id
1 'polypeptide(L)'
;MWKNQQRTLSPDNNQLIQSLVITSDPQYPWTDCTDCKPPNGGICTSCLNRFGCKSGVPPCSDPNCLESDSTKKNRSMNLIQEQYNNINSYTDTVTNASVFINGDMTAYGHAWQWSEMSGLLNILKKRYYYGLGNHDIENNIGKCFREGCFRNSMGALKSHINSHRIPNSQYDFAYTSLGHGYYYGSFGYAVDLGNISCIQLNNYPTQYADVDTQPFADNYKISPNINWVKNQLARAKNMGQIILVHVHKVELLDQEYTKLFKDYGVAAIFGGHVHTSLGELTGYNIPTFRSGSASQRTYLILEQFSNRLDIYKVTCNDWRKRSLVRSIPITEHRFSGVYQIISALNNSSVIDRSPSKCNPVGDCSVHLWSNNGTANQKWRFEYDSSKQAYRIYNEQERNSVLALNTANNDVFVTKFIPNYDEHYWILEPSLNGYIFKNKKTTNLVLDVANAQTKDGTNIGVHEKHLPSSPFIKAQEFKLSKI
;
A
#
# COMPACT_ATOMS: atom_id res chain seq x y z
N MET A 1 -8.73 -39.30 -30.18
CA MET A 1 -7.54 -39.10 -29.33
C MET A 1 -7.34 -37.60 -29.10
N TRP A 2 -7.90 -37.06 -28.03
CA TRP A 2 -7.66 -35.68 -27.61
C TRP A 2 -7.07 -35.76 -26.21
N LYS A 3 -5.75 -35.55 -26.09
CA LYS A 3 -5.07 -35.52 -24.79
C LYS A 3 -5.41 -34.20 -24.11
N ASN A 4 -6.12 -34.31 -23.00
CA ASN A 4 -6.27 -33.25 -22.01
C ASN A 4 -4.89 -32.76 -21.56
N GLN A 5 -4.50 -31.54 -21.93
CA GLN A 5 -3.46 -30.81 -21.22
C GLN A 5 -4.06 -30.26 -19.93
N GLN A 6 -3.96 -31.06 -18.86
CA GLN A 6 -3.96 -30.50 -17.52
C GLN A 6 -2.72 -29.60 -17.40
N ARG A 7 -2.92 -28.28 -17.42
CA ARG A 7 -1.93 -27.33 -16.90
C ARG A 7 -1.75 -27.66 -15.43
N THR A 8 -0.66 -28.34 -15.10
CA THR A 8 -0.14 -28.42 -13.74
C THR A 8 0.21 -27.00 -13.29
N LEU A 9 -0.62 -26.45 -12.39
CA LEU A 9 -0.34 -25.20 -11.69
C LEU A 9 0.96 -25.38 -10.90
N SER A 10 1.94 -24.50 -11.12
CA SER A 10 3.17 -24.47 -10.32
C SER A 10 2.83 -24.25 -8.83
N PRO A 11 3.41 -25.02 -7.88
CA PRO A 11 3.10 -24.93 -6.45
C PRO A 11 3.28 -23.54 -5.83
N ASP A 12 4.14 -22.67 -6.40
CA ASP A 12 4.51 -21.36 -5.82
C ASP A 12 3.43 -20.27 -5.96
N ASN A 13 2.48 -20.39 -6.89
CA ASN A 13 1.51 -19.32 -7.18
C ASN A 13 0.37 -19.19 -6.16
N ASN A 14 0.32 -20.06 -5.15
CA ASN A 14 -0.73 -20.10 -4.13
C ASN A 14 -0.22 -19.81 -2.71
N GLN A 15 1.06 -19.45 -2.54
CA GLN A 15 1.55 -18.99 -1.25
C GLN A 15 1.09 -17.55 -0.99
N LEU A 16 0.39 -17.34 0.12
CA LEU A 16 -0.02 -16.01 0.58
C LEU A 16 1.22 -15.21 1.01
N ILE A 17 1.47 -14.08 0.35
CA ILE A 17 2.62 -13.20 0.63
C ILE A 17 2.29 -12.25 1.79
N GLN A 18 1.15 -11.58 1.69
CA GLN A 18 0.65 -10.67 2.72
C GLN A 18 -0.85 -10.45 2.59
N SER A 19 -1.47 -9.87 3.61
CA SER A 19 -2.87 -9.48 3.58
C SER A 19 -3.11 -8.08 4.12
N LEU A 20 -4.07 -7.38 3.51
CA LEU A 20 -4.60 -6.12 4.01
C LEU A 20 -6.05 -6.32 4.41
N VAL A 21 -6.39 -5.97 5.64
CA VAL A 21 -7.79 -5.84 6.05
C VAL A 21 -8.21 -4.40 5.82
N ILE A 22 -9.31 -4.17 5.11
CA ILE A 22 -9.76 -2.83 4.71
C ILE A 22 -11.17 -2.64 5.24
N THR A 23 -11.32 -1.75 6.20
CA THR A 23 -12.59 -1.38 6.85
C THR A 23 -12.81 0.13 6.70
N SER A 24 -13.93 0.61 7.20
CA SER A 24 -14.29 2.02 7.23
C SER A 24 -15.36 2.28 8.28
N ASP A 25 -15.62 3.55 8.56
CA ASP A 25 -16.78 4.02 9.33
C ASP A 25 -16.95 3.27 10.68
N PRO A 26 -15.91 3.16 11.53
CA PRO A 26 -16.15 2.78 12.93
C PRO A 26 -17.01 3.85 13.62
N GLN A 27 -16.80 5.12 13.24
CA GLN A 27 -17.65 6.29 13.45
C GLN A 27 -18.19 6.45 14.87
N TYR A 28 -17.35 6.31 15.88
CA TYR A 28 -17.86 6.30 17.25
C TYR A 28 -18.47 7.65 17.70
N PRO A 29 -19.66 7.67 18.33
CA PRO A 29 -20.63 6.58 18.39
C PRO A 29 -21.56 6.60 17.17
N TRP A 30 -21.67 5.45 16.50
CA TRP A 30 -22.62 5.20 15.43
C TRP A 30 -23.07 3.74 15.46
N THR A 31 -24.32 3.51 15.09
CA THR A 31 -25.00 2.22 15.18
C THR A 31 -25.85 1.99 13.94
N ASP A 32 -26.27 0.76 13.75
CA ASP A 32 -27.28 0.40 12.74
C ASP A 32 -28.59 1.17 12.96
N CYS A 33 -29.01 1.47 14.20
CA CYS A 33 -30.16 2.37 14.41
C CYS A 33 -29.92 3.77 13.84
N THR A 34 -28.69 4.28 13.92
CA THR A 34 -28.37 5.60 13.35
C THR A 34 -28.45 5.55 11.82
N ASP A 35 -28.02 4.45 11.19
CA ASP A 35 -28.13 4.23 9.73
C ASP A 35 -29.57 4.17 9.21
N CYS A 36 -30.47 3.63 10.02
CA CYS A 36 -31.85 3.40 9.61
C CYS A 36 -32.78 4.61 9.77
N LYS A 37 -32.33 5.68 10.43
CA LYS A 37 -33.19 6.84 10.68
C LYS A 37 -33.57 7.49 9.35
N PRO A 38 -34.85 7.52 8.97
CA PRO A 38 -35.27 8.23 7.78
C PRO A 38 -35.09 9.75 7.98
N PRO A 39 -34.81 10.52 6.92
CA PRO A 39 -34.56 11.97 7.00
C PRO A 39 -35.70 12.77 7.67
N ASN A 40 -36.93 12.25 7.63
CA ASN A 40 -38.15 12.93 8.10
C ASN A 40 -38.82 12.26 9.32
N GLY A 41 -38.12 11.38 10.06
CA GLY A 41 -38.63 10.84 11.33
C GLY A 41 -39.79 9.82 11.23
N GLY A 42 -39.83 9.01 10.17
CA GLY A 42 -40.78 7.91 9.98
C GLY A 42 -40.35 6.54 10.55
N ILE A 43 -41.16 5.51 10.27
CA ILE A 43 -40.93 4.11 10.69
C ILE A 43 -39.67 3.55 10.04
N CYS A 44 -38.85 2.89 10.84
CA CYS A 44 -37.67 2.20 10.37
C CYS A 44 -38.01 0.92 9.62
N THR A 45 -37.84 0.95 8.31
CA THR A 45 -38.05 -0.22 7.44
C THR A 45 -36.76 -1.02 7.18
N SER A 46 -35.59 -0.46 7.51
CA SER A 46 -34.28 -0.97 7.11
C SER A 46 -33.38 -1.47 8.25
N CYS A 47 -33.85 -1.49 9.50
CA CYS A 47 -33.10 -2.03 10.65
C CYS A 47 -33.10 -3.55 10.75
N LEU A 48 -33.31 -4.18 9.60
CA LEU A 48 -33.19 -5.61 9.44
C LEU A 48 -31.72 -5.98 9.56
N ASN A 49 -31.46 -7.05 10.31
CA ASN A 49 -30.21 -7.76 10.27
C ASN A 49 -29.98 -8.29 8.83
N ARG A 50 -29.44 -7.43 7.95
CA ARG A 50 -29.42 -7.64 6.49
C ARG A 50 -28.81 -8.96 6.07
N PHE A 51 -27.86 -9.45 6.87
CA PHE A 51 -27.12 -10.68 6.59
C PHE A 51 -27.46 -11.81 7.59
N GLY A 52 -28.45 -11.64 8.47
CA GLY A 52 -28.84 -12.65 9.45
C GLY A 52 -27.74 -12.98 10.48
N CYS A 53 -26.89 -12.00 10.80
CA CYS A 53 -25.74 -12.14 11.69
C CYS A 53 -26.14 -12.63 13.08
N LYS A 54 -25.53 -13.72 13.52
CA LYS A 54 -25.54 -14.16 14.92
C LYS A 54 -24.41 -13.44 15.65
N SER A 55 -24.68 -12.22 16.08
CA SER A 55 -23.69 -11.32 16.70
C SER A 55 -23.95 -11.17 18.19
N GLY A 56 -22.89 -10.89 18.97
CA GLY A 56 -23.01 -10.58 20.40
C GLY A 56 -23.70 -9.24 20.68
N VAL A 57 -23.72 -8.34 19.70
CA VAL A 57 -24.51 -7.10 19.74
C VAL A 57 -25.83 -7.32 18.98
N PRO A 58 -27.00 -7.19 19.60
CA PRO A 58 -28.27 -7.28 18.88
C PRO A 58 -28.39 -6.21 17.79
N PRO A 59 -29.07 -6.49 16.67
CA PRO A 59 -29.44 -5.46 15.71
C PRO A 59 -30.40 -4.45 16.35
N CYS A 60 -30.54 -3.29 15.72
CA CYS A 60 -31.52 -2.31 16.13
C CYS A 60 -32.93 -2.91 16.13
N SER A 61 -33.61 -2.85 17.27
CA SER A 61 -34.94 -3.45 17.46
C SER A 61 -36.06 -2.43 17.65
N ASP A 62 -35.73 -1.15 17.80
CA ASP A 62 -36.73 -0.09 17.99
C ASP A 62 -37.41 0.23 16.65
N PRO A 63 -38.77 0.21 16.57
CA PRO A 63 -39.50 0.48 15.33
C PRO A 63 -39.26 1.88 14.73
N ASN A 64 -38.77 2.83 15.51
CA ASN A 64 -38.45 4.19 15.11
C ASN A 64 -36.93 4.46 15.12
N CYS A 65 -36.12 3.41 15.30
CA CYS A 65 -34.65 3.47 15.45
C CYS A 65 -34.17 4.45 16.51
N LEU A 66 -34.93 4.54 17.59
CA LEU A 66 -34.54 5.35 18.72
C LEU A 66 -33.61 4.57 19.64
N GLU A 67 -32.57 5.26 20.08
CA GLU A 67 -31.66 4.80 21.12
C GLU A 67 -31.35 5.97 22.02
N SER A 68 -31.28 5.73 23.32
CA SER A 68 -30.69 6.71 24.24
C SER A 68 -29.21 6.92 23.89
N ASP A 69 -28.67 8.09 24.19
CA ASP A 69 -27.24 8.37 23.95
C ASP A 69 -26.31 7.37 24.64
N SER A 70 -26.65 6.93 25.86
CA SER A 70 -25.89 5.89 26.58
C SER A 70 -25.92 4.55 25.86
N THR A 71 -27.09 4.14 25.35
CA THR A 71 -27.25 2.89 24.59
C THR A 71 -26.48 2.96 23.28
N LYS A 72 -26.61 4.07 22.54
CA LYS A 72 -25.89 4.30 21.28
C LYS A 72 -24.37 4.22 21.47
N LYS A 73 -23.82 4.87 22.52
CA LYS A 73 -22.39 4.80 22.85
C LYS A 73 -21.95 3.37 23.15
N ASN A 74 -22.64 2.68 24.05
CA ASN A 74 -22.29 1.29 24.42
C ASN A 74 -22.39 0.33 23.24
N ARG A 75 -23.46 0.42 22.43
CA ARG A 75 -23.64 -0.44 21.25
C ARG A 75 -22.60 -0.16 20.18
N SER A 76 -22.30 1.11 19.88
CA SER A 76 -21.26 1.48 18.92
C SER A 76 -19.89 0.95 19.34
N MET A 77 -19.52 1.14 20.61
CA MET A 77 -18.29 0.58 21.19
C MET A 77 -18.24 -0.94 20.97
N ASN A 78 -19.30 -1.67 21.33
CA ASN A 78 -19.34 -3.12 21.19
C ASN A 78 -19.28 -3.59 19.71
N LEU A 79 -19.89 -2.85 18.78
CA LEU A 79 -19.83 -3.14 17.34
C LEU A 79 -18.40 -3.02 16.80
N ILE A 80 -17.70 -1.95 17.18
CA ILE A 80 -16.30 -1.71 16.80
C ILE A 80 -15.40 -2.79 17.43
N GLN A 81 -15.59 -3.10 18.71
CA GLN A 81 -14.87 -4.17 19.41
C GLN A 81 -15.06 -5.52 18.75
N GLU A 82 -16.31 -5.90 18.42
CA GLU A 82 -16.62 -7.16 17.74
C GLU A 82 -15.90 -7.25 16.39
N GLN A 83 -15.92 -6.17 15.60
CA GLN A 83 -15.24 -6.13 14.31
C GLN A 83 -13.72 -6.23 14.48
N TYR A 84 -13.10 -5.44 15.34
CA TYR A 84 -11.64 -5.44 15.53
C TYR A 84 -11.14 -6.77 16.12
N ASN A 85 -11.89 -7.39 17.03
CA ASN A 85 -11.56 -8.73 17.51
C ASN A 85 -11.65 -9.78 16.40
N ASN A 86 -12.63 -9.67 15.50
CA ASN A 86 -12.71 -10.57 14.36
C ASN A 86 -11.54 -10.36 13.37
N ILE A 87 -11.18 -9.11 13.11
CA ILE A 87 -10.01 -8.73 12.30
C ILE A 87 -8.73 -9.30 12.91
N ASN A 88 -8.54 -9.19 14.23
CA ASN A 88 -7.42 -9.82 14.93
C ASN A 88 -7.42 -11.33 14.74
N SER A 89 -8.58 -11.99 14.86
CA SER A 89 -8.68 -13.44 14.68
C SER A 89 -8.30 -13.92 13.27
N TYR A 90 -8.43 -13.07 12.25
CA TYR A 90 -7.92 -13.33 10.91
C TYR A 90 -6.42 -13.01 10.81
N THR A 91 -6.04 -11.81 11.20
CA THR A 91 -4.66 -11.33 11.04
C THR A 91 -3.65 -12.06 11.93
N ASP A 92 -4.08 -12.72 13.00
CA ASP A 92 -3.26 -13.66 13.78
C ASP A 92 -2.91 -14.92 12.98
N THR A 93 -3.66 -15.25 11.91
CA THR A 93 -3.38 -16.39 11.01
C THR A 93 -2.44 -16.04 9.85
N VAL A 94 -2.14 -14.75 9.66
CA VAL A 94 -1.31 -14.25 8.54
C VAL A 94 -0.09 -13.54 9.11
N THR A 95 1.11 -13.99 8.75
CA THR A 95 2.36 -13.42 9.28
C THR A 95 2.49 -11.94 8.97
N ASN A 96 2.38 -11.57 7.69
CA ASN A 96 2.46 -10.20 7.22
C ASN A 96 1.06 -9.66 6.92
N ALA A 97 0.48 -8.93 7.87
CA ALA A 97 -0.84 -8.34 7.75
C ALA A 97 -0.88 -6.91 8.29
N SER A 98 -1.68 -6.05 7.65
CA SER A 98 -1.95 -4.67 8.07
C SER A 98 -3.43 -4.33 7.93
N VAL A 99 -3.88 -3.29 8.63
CA VAL A 99 -5.28 -2.83 8.61
C VAL A 99 -5.37 -1.41 8.04
N PHE A 100 -6.34 -1.14 7.18
CA PHE A 100 -6.65 0.18 6.65
C PHE A 100 -8.09 0.57 7.03
N ILE A 101 -8.29 1.81 7.50
CA ILE A 101 -9.58 2.35 7.93
C ILE A 101 -9.89 3.61 7.12
N ASN A 102 -10.87 3.54 6.23
CA ASN A 102 -11.17 4.59 5.24
C ASN A 102 -12.03 5.73 5.79
N GLY A 103 -11.67 6.28 6.94
CA GLY A 103 -12.30 7.49 7.50
C GLY A 103 -13.58 7.24 8.28
N ASP A 104 -14.20 8.36 8.66
CA ASP A 104 -15.29 8.44 9.63
C ASP A 104 -14.93 7.69 10.91
N MET A 105 -13.86 8.17 11.54
CA MET A 105 -13.34 7.61 12.80
C MET A 105 -14.28 7.93 13.96
N THR A 106 -14.86 9.13 13.95
CA THR A 106 -15.79 9.62 14.97
C THR A 106 -17.06 10.15 14.33
N ALA A 107 -18.15 10.20 15.08
CA ALA A 107 -19.40 10.78 14.56
C ALA A 107 -19.35 12.31 14.43
N TYR A 108 -18.58 12.99 15.30
CA TYR A 108 -18.58 14.46 15.43
C TYR A 108 -17.23 15.08 15.83
N GLY A 109 -16.11 14.34 15.83
CA GLY A 109 -14.79 14.89 16.17
C GLY A 109 -14.58 15.37 17.61
N HIS A 110 -15.50 15.12 18.55
CA HIS A 110 -15.33 15.55 19.93
C HIS A 110 -14.12 14.86 20.59
N ALA A 111 -13.44 15.57 21.51
CA ALA A 111 -12.25 15.05 22.19
C ALA A 111 -12.53 13.73 22.94
N TRP A 112 -13.70 13.59 23.56
CA TRP A 112 -14.09 12.35 24.24
C TRP A 112 -14.36 11.19 23.25
N GLN A 113 -14.80 11.48 22.01
CA GLN A 113 -14.96 10.46 20.98
C GLN A 113 -13.60 9.96 20.49
N TRP A 114 -12.65 10.87 20.26
CA TRP A 114 -11.27 10.53 19.92
C TRP A 114 -10.56 9.77 21.05
N SER A 115 -10.82 10.12 22.31
CA SER A 115 -10.31 9.38 23.47
C SER A 115 -10.80 7.94 23.46
N GLU A 116 -12.09 7.71 23.24
CA GLU A 116 -12.64 6.35 23.15
C GLU A 116 -12.09 5.60 21.93
N MET A 117 -12.07 6.26 20.78
CA MET A 117 -11.54 5.66 19.55
C MET A 117 -10.07 5.28 19.66
N SER A 118 -9.26 6.05 20.36
CA SER A 118 -7.87 5.67 20.67
C SER A 118 -7.80 4.35 21.45
N GLY A 119 -8.66 4.19 22.46
CA GLY A 119 -8.80 2.93 23.20
C GLY A 119 -9.25 1.76 22.31
N LEU A 120 -10.23 1.99 21.44
CA LEU A 120 -10.73 0.99 20.51
C LEU A 120 -9.68 0.59 19.46
N LEU A 121 -8.93 1.56 18.91
CA LEU A 121 -7.87 1.28 17.93
C LEU A 121 -6.75 0.43 18.52
N ASN A 122 -6.46 0.55 19.83
CA ASN A 122 -5.48 -0.29 20.53
C ASN A 122 -5.88 -1.77 20.63
N ILE A 123 -7.13 -2.12 20.29
CA ILE A 123 -7.53 -3.53 20.17
C ILE A 123 -6.81 -4.18 18.98
N LEU A 124 -6.59 -3.45 17.88
CA LEU A 124 -5.92 -4.00 16.69
C LEU A 124 -4.47 -4.36 17.02
N LYS A 125 -4.13 -5.64 16.85
CA LYS A 125 -2.78 -6.17 17.18
C LYS A 125 -1.76 -5.90 16.09
N LYS A 126 -2.21 -5.82 14.83
CA LYS A 126 -1.37 -5.51 13.68
C LYS A 126 -1.34 -4.01 13.42
N ARG A 127 -0.32 -3.59 12.66
CA ARG A 127 -0.17 -2.19 12.25
C ARG A 127 -1.41 -1.74 11.46
N TYR A 128 -1.92 -0.57 11.80
CA TYR A 128 -3.10 0.00 11.17
C TYR A 128 -2.83 1.40 10.64
N TYR A 129 -3.55 1.77 9.59
CA TYR A 129 -3.47 3.05 8.90
C TYR A 129 -4.88 3.58 8.72
N TYR A 130 -5.12 4.86 9.00
CA TYR A 130 -6.43 5.46 8.77
C TYR A 130 -6.36 6.79 8.04
N GLY A 131 -7.39 7.06 7.24
CA GLY A 131 -7.72 8.39 6.75
C GLY A 131 -8.85 9.01 7.59
N LEU A 132 -9.28 10.20 7.22
CA LEU A 132 -10.46 10.86 7.79
C LEU A 132 -11.59 10.93 6.78
N GLY A 133 -12.84 10.94 7.25
CA GLY A 133 -14.03 11.07 6.42
C GLY A 133 -14.78 12.38 6.61
N ASN A 134 -16.01 12.48 6.08
CA ASN A 134 -16.79 13.71 6.21
C ASN A 134 -17.27 13.97 7.64
N HIS A 135 -17.52 12.93 8.45
CA HIS A 135 -17.86 13.10 9.87
C HIS A 135 -16.67 13.46 10.74
N ASP A 136 -15.45 13.38 10.23
CA ASP A 136 -14.25 13.85 10.92
C ASP A 136 -13.91 15.29 10.51
N ILE A 137 -14.11 15.63 9.23
CA ILE A 137 -13.71 16.90 8.62
C ILE A 137 -14.91 17.80 8.27
N GLU A 138 -15.55 17.53 7.13
CA GLU A 138 -16.52 18.40 6.45
C GLU A 138 -17.70 18.79 7.35
N ASN A 139 -18.26 17.83 8.06
CA ASN A 139 -19.43 18.01 8.91
C ASN A 139 -19.12 18.77 10.21
N ASN A 140 -17.85 18.90 10.60
CA ASN A 140 -17.44 19.51 11.86
C ASN A 140 -16.88 20.93 11.74
N ILE A 141 -16.66 21.41 10.52
CA ILE A 141 -16.26 22.81 10.28
C ILE A 141 -17.40 23.71 10.78
N GLY A 142 -17.08 24.68 11.63
CA GLY A 142 -18.05 25.64 12.18
C GLY A 142 -18.96 25.09 13.29
N LYS A 143 -18.77 23.85 13.76
CA LYS A 143 -19.72 23.20 14.69
C LYS A 143 -19.38 23.33 16.17
N CYS A 144 -18.10 23.41 16.49
CA CYS A 144 -17.62 23.34 17.88
C CYS A 144 -16.88 24.63 18.25
N PHE A 145 -16.90 24.96 19.54
CA PHE A 145 -16.15 26.12 20.06
C PHE A 145 -14.69 26.07 19.61
N ARG A 146 -14.24 27.15 18.96
CA ARG A 146 -12.89 27.28 18.37
C ARG A 146 -12.49 26.11 17.47
N GLU A 147 -13.45 25.60 16.70
CA GLU A 147 -13.25 24.52 15.73
C GLU A 147 -12.70 23.24 16.37
N GLY A 148 -12.94 23.05 17.68
CA GLY A 148 -12.33 21.99 18.47
C GLY A 148 -12.56 20.61 17.86
N CYS A 149 -13.73 20.34 17.28
CA CYS A 149 -14.07 19.05 16.69
C CYS A 149 -13.26 18.73 15.43
N PHE A 150 -13.19 19.66 14.48
CA PHE A 150 -12.33 19.55 13.31
C PHE A 150 -10.86 19.46 13.71
N ARG A 151 -10.41 20.30 14.64
CA ARG A 151 -9.01 20.32 15.11
C ARG A 151 -8.59 19.03 15.79
N ASN A 152 -9.46 18.41 16.58
CA ASN A 152 -9.17 17.12 17.21
C ASN A 152 -8.95 16.04 16.15
N SER A 153 -9.79 16.01 15.11
CA SER A 153 -9.64 15.05 14.00
C SER A 153 -8.33 15.25 13.24
N MET A 154 -8.01 16.49 12.88
CA MET A 154 -6.76 16.81 12.18
C MET A 154 -5.52 16.53 13.06
N GLY A 155 -5.60 16.86 14.35
CA GLY A 155 -4.54 16.57 15.32
C GLY A 155 -4.32 15.07 15.52
N ALA A 156 -5.39 14.28 15.55
CA ALA A 156 -5.32 12.82 15.62
C ALA A 156 -4.67 12.23 14.37
N LEU A 157 -5.09 12.64 13.17
CA LEU A 157 -4.47 12.20 11.91
C LEU A 157 -2.98 12.56 11.85
N LYS A 158 -2.62 13.81 12.18
CA LYS A 158 -1.21 14.26 12.22
C LYS A 158 -0.38 13.39 13.16
N SER A 159 -0.89 13.15 14.38
CA SER A 159 -0.21 12.32 15.38
C SER A 159 -0.06 10.87 14.91
N HIS A 160 -1.07 10.34 14.24
CA HIS A 160 -1.03 9.01 13.65
C HIS A 160 0.04 8.89 12.55
N ILE A 161 0.08 9.83 11.59
CA ILE A 161 1.11 9.86 10.53
C ILE A 161 2.52 9.95 11.14
N ASN A 162 2.72 10.85 12.11
CA ASN A 162 4.00 11.03 12.78
C ASN A 162 4.44 9.78 13.57
N SER A 163 3.52 9.10 14.25
CA SER A 163 3.81 7.87 14.99
C SER A 163 4.31 6.73 14.10
N HIS A 164 3.96 6.77 12.80
CA HIS A 164 4.36 5.77 11.82
C HIS A 164 5.75 5.99 11.23
N ARG A 165 6.41 7.12 11.54
CA ARG A 165 7.74 7.51 11.00
C ARG A 165 7.78 7.44 9.47
N ILE A 166 6.68 7.87 8.83
CA ILE A 166 6.58 7.92 7.37
C ILE A 166 7.61 8.94 6.86
N PRO A 167 8.38 8.63 5.79
CA PRO A 167 9.33 9.58 5.23
C PRO A 167 8.65 10.88 4.80
N ASN A 168 9.32 12.01 4.98
CA ASN A 168 8.77 13.35 4.67
C ASN A 168 8.31 13.50 3.20
N SER A 169 8.87 12.71 2.28
CA SER A 169 8.46 12.69 0.88
C SER A 169 7.16 11.93 0.62
N GLN A 170 6.62 11.22 1.62
CA GLN A 170 5.47 10.33 1.51
C GLN A 170 4.26 10.79 2.33
N TYR A 171 4.26 12.00 2.91
CA TYR A 171 3.06 12.63 3.45
C TYR A 171 2.96 14.08 2.97
N ASP A 172 1.76 14.65 3.03
CA ASP A 172 1.48 15.98 2.49
C ASP A 172 0.95 16.94 3.56
N PHE A 173 1.83 17.33 4.48
CA PHE A 173 1.59 18.49 5.31
C PHE A 173 2.90 19.14 5.76
N ALA A 174 2.85 20.44 5.97
CA ALA A 174 3.93 21.24 6.51
C ALA A 174 3.38 22.24 7.53
N TYR A 175 4.28 22.92 8.24
CA TYR A 175 3.93 23.97 9.20
C TYR A 175 4.52 25.30 8.75
N THR A 176 3.77 26.39 8.94
CA THR A 176 4.28 27.76 8.77
C THR A 176 3.97 28.58 10.00
N SER A 177 4.87 29.49 10.37
CA SER A 177 4.70 30.46 11.46
C SER A 177 4.05 31.77 11.00
N LEU A 178 3.73 31.92 9.70
CA LEU A 178 3.05 33.11 9.19
C LEU A 178 1.62 33.20 9.75
N GLY A 179 1.20 34.41 10.18
CA GLY A 179 -0.09 34.64 10.83
C GLY A 179 -0.15 34.01 12.23
N HIS A 180 -1.20 33.25 12.53
CA HIS A 180 -1.37 32.54 13.80
C HIS A 180 -0.67 31.16 13.86
N GLY A 181 0.16 30.85 12.86
CA GLY A 181 0.79 29.54 12.72
C GLY A 181 -0.22 28.45 12.32
N TYR A 182 0.05 27.72 11.25
CA TYR A 182 -0.87 26.69 10.78
C TYR A 182 -0.17 25.53 10.07
N TYR A 183 -0.78 24.37 10.17
CA TYR A 183 -0.43 23.21 9.37
C TYR A 183 -1.19 23.27 8.05
N TYR A 184 -0.52 23.01 6.93
CA TYR A 184 -1.13 23.07 5.61
C TYR A 184 -0.69 21.92 4.71
N GLY A 185 -1.57 21.53 3.79
CA GLY A 185 -1.39 20.43 2.85
C GLY A 185 -2.69 19.66 2.69
N SER A 186 -2.67 18.48 2.10
CA SER A 186 -3.85 17.61 2.02
C SER A 186 -3.98 16.60 3.15
N PHE A 187 -2.90 16.45 3.92
CA PHE A 187 -2.76 15.45 4.98
C PHE A 187 -2.90 14.01 4.47
N GLY A 188 -2.78 13.80 3.16
CA GLY A 188 -2.63 12.48 2.57
C GLY A 188 -1.24 11.91 2.88
N TYR A 189 -1.13 10.59 2.86
CA TYR A 189 0.15 9.91 3.04
C TYR A 189 0.21 8.58 2.29
N ALA A 190 1.42 8.10 2.02
CA ALA A 190 1.68 6.85 1.34
C ALA A 190 2.54 5.95 2.22
N VAL A 191 2.25 4.65 2.20
CA VAL A 191 2.99 3.63 2.94
C VAL A 191 3.33 2.47 2.03
N ASP A 192 4.57 2.01 2.12
CA ASP A 192 5.06 0.87 1.35
C ASP A 192 5.01 -0.38 2.23
N LEU A 193 4.29 -1.40 1.76
CA LEU A 193 4.13 -2.69 2.39
C LEU A 193 4.69 -3.74 1.42
N GLY A 194 6.01 -3.93 1.47
CA GLY A 194 6.74 -4.73 0.48
C GLY A 194 6.58 -4.15 -0.93
N ASN A 195 6.04 -4.94 -1.85
CA ASN A 195 5.80 -4.53 -3.23
C ASN A 195 4.43 -3.84 -3.45
N ILE A 196 3.67 -3.55 -2.39
CA ILE A 196 2.45 -2.73 -2.47
C ILE A 196 2.75 -1.32 -1.94
N SER A 197 2.37 -0.28 -2.68
CA SER A 197 2.29 1.10 -2.19
C SER A 197 0.82 1.46 -1.99
N CYS A 198 0.43 1.69 -0.74
CA CYS A 198 -0.89 2.20 -0.40
C CYS A 198 -0.85 3.72 -0.26
N ILE A 199 -1.65 4.44 -1.04
CA ILE A 199 -1.84 5.89 -0.93
C ILE A 199 -3.14 6.12 -0.17
N GLN A 200 -3.03 6.60 1.08
CA GLN A 200 -4.15 6.99 1.93
C GLN A 200 -4.50 8.46 1.74
N LEU A 201 -5.69 8.69 1.20
CA LEU A 201 -6.35 9.98 1.11
C LEU A 201 -7.38 10.10 2.24
N ASN A 202 -7.88 11.32 2.45
CA ASN A 202 -8.91 11.62 3.45
C ASN A 202 -10.31 11.56 2.81
N ASN A 203 -11.17 12.55 3.08
CA ASN A 203 -12.56 12.57 2.67
C ASN A 203 -12.70 12.43 1.14
N TYR A 204 -12.09 13.36 0.39
CA TYR A 204 -11.97 13.33 -1.07
C TYR A 204 -10.83 14.27 -1.51
N PRO A 205 -10.18 14.06 -2.67
CA PRO A 205 -8.88 14.66 -2.94
C PRO A 205 -8.89 16.13 -3.36
N THR A 206 -10.05 16.66 -3.77
CA THR A 206 -10.26 18.10 -4.06
C THR A 206 -10.76 18.88 -2.85
N GLN A 207 -10.81 18.27 -1.67
CA GLN A 207 -11.31 18.94 -0.47
C GLN A 207 -10.44 20.16 -0.14
N TYR A 208 -11.14 21.27 0.12
CA TYR A 208 -10.55 22.50 0.62
C TYR A 208 -11.18 22.85 1.97
N ALA A 209 -10.35 23.23 2.94
CA ALA A 209 -10.79 23.82 4.19
C ALA A 209 -9.73 24.81 4.65
N ASP A 210 -10.12 26.01 5.06
CA ASP A 210 -9.20 27.02 5.59
C ASP A 210 -9.77 27.53 6.91
N VAL A 211 -9.23 26.99 8.00
CA VAL A 211 -9.83 27.13 9.32
C VAL A 211 -8.84 27.81 10.24
N ASP A 212 -9.06 29.12 10.47
CA ASP A 212 -8.33 29.95 11.42
C ASP A 212 -9.06 30.00 12.76
N THR A 213 -8.40 29.50 13.79
CA THR A 213 -8.96 29.23 15.12
C THR A 213 -8.36 30.15 16.19
N GLN A 214 -7.69 31.23 15.78
CA GLN A 214 -7.10 32.28 16.63
C GLN A 214 -5.81 31.78 17.36
N PRO A 215 -4.95 32.67 17.93
CA PRO A 215 -3.54 32.36 18.25
C PRO A 215 -3.27 31.33 19.37
N PHE A 216 -4.31 30.74 19.97
CA PHE A 216 -4.19 29.84 21.13
C PHE A 216 -4.36 28.36 20.78
N ALA A 217 -4.25 28.01 19.50
CA ALA A 217 -4.70 26.73 18.96
C ALA A 217 -3.97 26.35 17.66
N ASP A 218 -3.69 25.05 17.48
CA ASP A 218 -3.27 24.50 16.18
C ASP A 218 -4.33 24.79 15.10
N ASN A 219 -3.95 25.55 14.07
CA ASN A 219 -4.75 25.84 12.89
C ASN A 219 -4.42 24.87 11.75
N TYR A 220 -5.40 24.58 10.90
CA TYR A 220 -5.25 23.63 9.79
C TYR A 220 -5.86 24.17 8.50
N LYS A 221 -5.10 24.05 7.41
CA LYS A 221 -5.54 24.36 6.05
C LYS A 221 -5.40 23.12 5.15
N ILE A 222 -6.53 22.62 4.67
CA ILE A 222 -6.62 21.50 3.75
C ILE A 222 -6.67 22.03 2.32
N SER A 223 -5.82 21.51 1.45
CA SER A 223 -5.75 21.88 0.03
C SER A 223 -5.86 20.66 -0.90
N PRO A 224 -6.36 20.82 -2.14
CA PRO A 224 -6.33 19.78 -3.16
C PRO A 224 -4.93 19.22 -3.42
N ASN A 225 -4.85 17.93 -3.78
CA ASN A 225 -3.59 17.18 -3.67
C ASN A 225 -3.07 16.51 -4.95
N ILE A 226 -3.57 16.92 -6.13
CA ILE A 226 -3.29 16.25 -7.41
C ILE A 226 -1.78 16.11 -7.70
N ASN A 227 -1.00 17.16 -7.42
CA ASN A 227 0.45 17.15 -7.65
C ASN A 227 1.17 16.18 -6.71
N TRP A 228 0.81 16.18 -5.43
CA TRP A 228 1.39 15.26 -4.46
C TRP A 228 1.01 13.81 -4.77
N VAL A 229 -0.26 13.55 -5.11
CA VAL A 229 -0.75 12.24 -5.55
C VAL A 229 0.01 11.76 -6.78
N LYS A 230 0.18 12.60 -7.81
CA LYS A 230 0.98 12.30 -9.00
C LYS A 230 2.42 11.89 -8.64
N ASN A 231 3.04 12.59 -7.69
CA ASN A 231 4.39 12.26 -7.22
C ASN A 231 4.44 10.89 -6.52
N GLN A 232 3.45 10.56 -5.68
CA GLN A 232 3.38 9.24 -5.04
C GLN A 232 3.13 8.12 -6.05
N LEU A 233 2.25 8.34 -7.04
CA LEU A 233 2.01 7.39 -8.12
C LEU A 233 3.28 7.17 -8.95
N ALA A 234 4.01 8.24 -9.29
CA ALA A 234 5.26 8.15 -10.02
C ALA A 234 6.34 7.39 -9.23
N ARG A 235 6.46 7.68 -7.94
CA ARG A 235 7.35 6.95 -7.01
C ARG A 235 7.05 5.47 -7.04
N ALA A 236 5.80 5.08 -6.79
CA ALA A 236 5.41 3.67 -6.73
C ALA A 236 5.58 2.96 -8.09
N LYS A 237 5.21 3.62 -9.20
CA LYS A 237 5.38 3.08 -10.55
C LYS A 237 6.86 2.89 -10.92
N ASN A 238 7.72 3.86 -10.61
CA ASN A 238 9.17 3.77 -10.87
C ASN A 238 9.82 2.65 -10.05
N MET A 239 9.30 2.37 -8.86
CA MET A 239 9.76 1.26 -8.02
C MET A 239 9.13 -0.08 -8.40
N GLY A 240 8.26 -0.15 -9.41
CA GLY A 240 7.59 -1.40 -9.81
C GLY A 240 6.66 -1.95 -8.72
N GLN A 241 6.01 -1.07 -7.94
CA GLN A 241 5.06 -1.48 -6.91
C GLN A 241 3.64 -1.57 -7.46
N ILE A 242 2.84 -2.43 -6.84
CA ILE A 242 1.39 -2.47 -7.01
C ILE A 242 0.82 -1.28 -6.25
N ILE A 243 -0.01 -0.47 -6.92
CA ILE A 243 -0.52 0.77 -6.34
C ILE A 243 -1.96 0.57 -5.90
N LEU A 244 -2.24 0.80 -4.62
CA LEU A 244 -3.59 0.82 -4.05
C LEU A 244 -3.91 2.24 -3.58
N VAL A 245 -5.14 2.71 -3.83
CA VAL A 245 -5.60 4.02 -3.36
C VAL A 245 -6.75 3.84 -2.38
N HIS A 246 -6.69 4.58 -1.28
CA HIS A 246 -7.68 4.59 -0.22
C HIS A 246 -8.27 6.00 -0.10
N VAL A 247 -9.59 6.15 -0.15
CA VAL A 247 -10.28 7.46 -0.07
C VAL A 247 -11.68 7.25 0.50
N HIS A 248 -12.17 8.15 1.35
CA HIS A 248 -13.48 7.95 1.97
C HIS A 248 -14.64 7.98 0.95
N LYS A 249 -14.76 9.08 0.18
CA LYS A 249 -15.81 9.30 -0.83
C LYS A 249 -15.29 9.04 -2.26
N VAL A 250 -15.31 7.78 -2.68
CA VAL A 250 -14.91 7.39 -4.06
C VAL A 250 -15.76 8.04 -5.14
N GLU A 251 -17.01 8.38 -4.83
CA GLU A 251 -17.94 9.10 -5.70
C GLU A 251 -17.53 10.56 -5.99
N LEU A 252 -16.60 11.11 -5.20
CA LEU A 252 -16.05 12.46 -5.41
C LEU A 252 -14.66 12.45 -6.05
N LEU A 253 -14.24 11.31 -6.62
CA LEU A 253 -13.08 11.26 -7.51
C LEU A 253 -13.48 11.83 -8.88
N ASP A 254 -12.94 12.98 -9.24
CA ASP A 254 -13.20 13.60 -10.53
C ASP A 254 -12.47 12.90 -11.69
N GLN A 255 -12.68 13.42 -12.91
CA GLN A 255 -12.08 12.88 -14.12
C GLN A 255 -10.55 13.01 -14.15
N GLU A 256 -9.98 14.04 -13.51
CA GLU A 256 -8.54 14.25 -13.47
C GLU A 256 -7.87 13.16 -12.62
N TYR A 257 -8.38 12.90 -11.42
CA TYR A 257 -7.86 11.83 -10.55
C TYR A 257 -8.07 10.45 -11.16
N THR A 258 -9.27 10.16 -11.70
CA THR A 258 -9.54 8.84 -12.29
C THR A 258 -8.68 8.58 -13.52
N LYS A 259 -8.42 9.60 -14.35
CA LYS A 259 -7.47 9.50 -15.46
C LYS A 259 -6.05 9.30 -14.94
N LEU A 260 -5.61 10.08 -13.95
CA LEU A 260 -4.28 9.97 -13.36
C LEU A 260 -4.04 8.56 -12.79
N PHE A 261 -4.99 8.01 -12.05
CA PHE A 261 -4.92 6.65 -11.51
C PHE A 261 -4.80 5.60 -12.61
N LYS A 262 -5.54 5.76 -13.71
CA LYS A 262 -5.44 4.88 -14.88
C LYS A 262 -4.07 4.96 -15.54
N ASP A 263 -3.56 6.16 -15.79
CA ASP A 263 -2.27 6.38 -16.47
C ASP A 263 -1.08 5.79 -15.68
N TYR A 264 -1.18 5.78 -14.34
CA TYR A 264 -0.15 5.22 -13.46
C TYR A 264 -0.36 3.74 -13.11
N GLY A 265 -1.48 3.14 -13.53
CA GLY A 265 -1.75 1.72 -13.30
C GLY A 265 -2.14 1.38 -11.87
N VAL A 266 -2.97 2.23 -11.24
CA VAL A 266 -3.61 1.89 -9.95
C VAL A 266 -4.38 0.58 -10.09
N ALA A 267 -4.07 -0.38 -9.21
CA ALA A 267 -4.63 -1.73 -9.28
C ALA A 267 -6.04 -1.78 -8.68
N ALA A 268 -6.27 -1.09 -7.56
CA ALA A 268 -7.57 -1.00 -6.92
C ALA A 268 -7.74 0.29 -6.10
N ILE A 269 -9.00 0.71 -5.95
CA ILE A 269 -9.41 1.84 -5.12
C ILE A 269 -10.37 1.32 -4.04
N PHE A 270 -10.18 1.75 -2.79
CA PHE A 270 -11.02 1.38 -1.65
C PHE A 270 -11.61 2.62 -1.00
N GLY A 271 -12.92 2.59 -0.69
CA GLY A 271 -13.54 3.67 0.06
C GLY A 271 -14.63 3.31 1.06
N GLY A 272 -15.10 4.32 1.79
CA GLY A 272 -15.92 4.28 3.01
C GLY A 272 -17.30 4.90 2.83
N HIS A 273 -17.80 5.72 3.75
CA HIS A 273 -18.95 6.63 3.58
C HIS A 273 -20.34 5.97 3.50
N VAL A 274 -20.54 5.03 2.58
CA VAL A 274 -21.82 4.34 2.39
C VAL A 274 -21.83 3.06 3.21
N HIS A 275 -22.24 3.16 4.48
CA HIS A 275 -22.15 2.08 5.46
C HIS A 275 -22.79 0.78 5.00
N THR A 276 -23.97 0.87 4.37
CA THR A 276 -24.75 -0.29 3.89
C THR A 276 -24.21 -0.86 2.58
N SER A 277 -23.02 -0.49 2.10
CA SER A 277 -22.48 -1.02 0.86
C SER A 277 -21.13 -1.71 1.11
N LEU A 278 -20.91 -2.82 0.43
CA LEU A 278 -19.74 -3.69 0.61
C LEU A 278 -19.40 -4.41 -0.70
N GLY A 279 -18.12 -4.44 -1.05
CA GLY A 279 -17.62 -5.16 -2.22
C GLY A 279 -17.40 -4.26 -3.43
N GLU A 280 -17.35 -4.86 -4.62
CA GLU A 280 -17.03 -4.16 -5.87
C GLU A 280 -18.16 -3.22 -6.30
N LEU A 281 -17.80 -2.01 -6.70
CA LEU A 281 -18.70 -1.00 -7.26
C LEU A 281 -18.66 -1.06 -8.79
N THR A 282 -19.84 -1.03 -9.41
CA THR A 282 -19.98 -1.01 -10.87
C THR A 282 -19.82 0.41 -11.43
N GLY A 283 -19.40 0.55 -12.68
CA GLY A 283 -19.30 1.84 -13.37
C GLY A 283 -17.95 2.55 -13.25
N TYR A 284 -16.96 1.92 -12.61
CA TYR A 284 -15.60 2.44 -12.48
C TYR A 284 -14.64 1.69 -13.44
N ASN A 285 -13.72 2.42 -14.05
CA ASN A 285 -12.72 1.87 -14.99
C ASN A 285 -11.54 1.16 -14.30
N ILE A 286 -11.39 1.38 -13.00
CA ILE A 286 -10.40 0.76 -12.12
C ILE A 286 -11.21 -0.03 -11.08
N PRO A 287 -10.82 -1.28 -10.74
CA PRO A 287 -11.48 -2.03 -9.67
C PRO A 287 -11.64 -1.17 -8.41
N THR A 288 -12.88 -0.83 -8.07
CA THR A 288 -13.20 0.08 -6.97
C THR A 288 -14.15 -0.62 -6.02
N PHE A 289 -13.88 -0.51 -4.73
CA PHE A 289 -14.55 -1.29 -3.70
C PHE A 289 -15.04 -0.40 -2.56
N ARG A 290 -16.22 -0.74 -2.03
CA ARG A 290 -16.73 -0.20 -0.78
C ARG A 290 -16.34 -1.12 0.38
N SER A 291 -15.80 -0.52 1.43
CA SER A 291 -15.13 -1.22 2.54
C SER A 291 -16.09 -1.69 3.63
N GLY A 292 -17.39 -1.37 3.56
CA GLY A 292 -18.35 -1.65 4.63
C GLY A 292 -18.17 -0.76 5.85
N SER A 293 -18.92 -1.04 6.93
CA SER A 293 -18.81 -0.35 8.22
C SER A 293 -18.87 -1.28 9.42
N ALA A 294 -18.49 -0.76 10.60
CA ALA A 294 -18.66 -1.46 11.87
C ALA A 294 -20.14 -1.68 12.22
N SER A 295 -21.01 -0.68 11.96
CA SER A 295 -22.46 -0.79 12.20
C SER A 295 -23.11 -1.94 11.43
N GLN A 296 -22.60 -2.23 10.23
CA GLN A 296 -23.09 -3.30 9.36
C GLN A 296 -22.34 -4.63 9.56
N ARG A 297 -21.28 -4.67 10.39
CA ARG A 297 -20.42 -5.86 10.63
C ARG A 297 -19.81 -6.39 9.34
N THR A 298 -19.35 -5.47 8.51
CA THR A 298 -18.81 -5.78 7.19
C THR A 298 -17.46 -5.13 7.00
N TYR A 299 -16.55 -5.85 6.34
CA TYR A 299 -15.26 -5.32 5.93
C TYR A 299 -14.70 -6.12 4.75
N LEU A 300 -13.59 -5.67 4.17
CA LEU A 300 -12.89 -6.37 3.10
C LEU A 300 -11.58 -6.99 3.58
N ILE A 301 -11.19 -8.08 2.93
CA ILE A 301 -9.86 -8.68 3.04
C ILE A 301 -9.25 -8.70 1.65
N LEU A 302 -8.04 -8.17 1.50
CA LEU A 302 -7.21 -8.35 0.33
C LEU A 302 -6.09 -9.32 0.67
N GLU A 303 -5.94 -10.38 -0.11
CA GLU A 303 -4.87 -11.37 -0.02
C GLU A 303 -3.98 -11.24 -1.25
N GLN A 304 -2.67 -11.05 -1.04
CA GLN A 304 -1.71 -10.96 -2.12
C GLN A 304 -1.00 -12.29 -2.35
N PHE A 305 -1.01 -12.73 -3.60
CA PHE A 305 -0.19 -13.82 -4.11
C PHE A 305 0.83 -13.26 -5.12
N SER A 306 1.75 -14.11 -5.59
CA SER A 306 2.77 -13.72 -6.58
C SER A 306 2.20 -13.16 -7.88
N ASN A 307 1.01 -13.62 -8.28
CA ASN A 307 0.41 -13.35 -9.59
C ASN A 307 -0.97 -12.68 -9.53
N ARG A 308 -1.50 -12.39 -8.34
CA ARG A 308 -2.84 -11.79 -8.18
C ARG A 308 -3.06 -11.17 -6.81
N LEU A 309 -4.03 -10.27 -6.75
CA LEU A 309 -4.72 -9.85 -5.54
C LEU A 309 -6.11 -10.49 -5.52
N ASP A 310 -6.43 -11.20 -4.45
CA ASP A 310 -7.78 -11.72 -4.21
C ASP A 310 -8.46 -10.85 -3.15
N ILE A 311 -9.59 -10.24 -3.51
CA ILE A 311 -10.38 -9.38 -2.63
C ILE A 311 -11.64 -10.12 -2.22
N TYR A 312 -11.82 -10.28 -0.91
CA TYR A 312 -12.96 -10.94 -0.30
C TYR A 312 -13.79 -9.93 0.47
N LYS A 313 -15.10 -10.16 0.49
CA LYS A 313 -16.01 -9.49 1.43
C LYS A 313 -16.23 -10.37 2.65
N VAL A 314 -16.23 -9.74 3.82
CA VAL A 314 -16.61 -10.33 5.09
C VAL A 314 -17.93 -9.73 5.52
N THR A 315 -18.88 -10.60 5.86
CA THR A 315 -20.17 -10.20 6.43
C THR A 315 -20.31 -10.81 7.82
N CYS A 316 -21.12 -10.19 8.67
CA CYS A 316 -21.37 -10.65 10.04
C CYS A 316 -20.12 -10.80 10.91
N ASN A 317 -19.05 -10.06 10.62
CA ASN A 317 -17.75 -10.24 11.25
C ASN A 317 -17.37 -11.74 11.33
N ASP A 318 -17.52 -12.48 10.23
CA ASP A 318 -17.16 -13.90 10.14
C ASP A 318 -16.24 -14.13 8.93
N TRP A 319 -14.95 -13.81 9.09
CA TRP A 319 -13.96 -13.94 8.00
C TRP A 319 -13.80 -15.38 7.48
N ARG A 320 -14.18 -16.39 8.28
CA ARG A 320 -14.13 -17.80 7.84
C ARG A 320 -15.16 -18.09 6.74
N LYS A 321 -16.22 -17.27 6.66
CA LYS A 321 -17.24 -17.30 5.60
C LYS A 321 -17.05 -16.20 4.56
N ARG A 322 -15.85 -15.59 4.49
CA ARG A 322 -15.56 -14.58 3.47
C ARG A 322 -15.80 -15.15 2.08
N SER A 323 -16.33 -14.32 1.19
CA SER A 323 -16.57 -14.72 -0.20
C SER A 323 -15.71 -13.88 -1.14
N LEU A 324 -15.07 -14.52 -2.11
CA LEU A 324 -14.29 -13.84 -3.14
C LEU A 324 -15.20 -12.91 -3.93
N VAL A 325 -14.78 -11.65 -4.06
CA VAL A 325 -15.46 -10.62 -4.85
C VAL A 325 -14.74 -10.45 -6.19
N ARG A 326 -13.42 -10.33 -6.14
CA ARG A 326 -12.60 -10.06 -7.33
C ARG A 326 -11.21 -10.66 -7.17
N SER A 327 -10.71 -11.25 -8.26
CA SER A 327 -9.27 -11.49 -8.45
C SER A 327 -8.73 -10.50 -9.46
N ILE A 328 -7.69 -9.76 -9.08
CA ILE A 328 -6.99 -8.82 -9.95
C ILE A 328 -5.65 -9.48 -10.31
N PRO A 329 -5.45 -9.89 -11.57
CA PRO A 329 -4.16 -10.40 -12.00
C PRO A 329 -3.10 -9.33 -11.75
N ILE A 330 -2.09 -9.68 -10.96
CA ILE A 330 -0.85 -8.94 -10.95
C ILE A 330 -0.09 -9.54 -12.13
N THR A 331 -0.09 -8.83 -13.25
CA THR A 331 1.05 -8.98 -14.16
C THR A 331 2.25 -8.69 -13.29
N GLU A 332 3.07 -9.71 -13.01
CA GLU A 332 4.41 -9.52 -12.45
C GLU A 332 4.92 -8.20 -13.00
N HIS A 333 5.39 -7.28 -12.16
CA HIS A 333 6.08 -6.09 -12.63
C HIS A 333 7.33 -6.57 -13.36
N ARG A 334 7.12 -6.96 -14.62
CA ARG A 334 8.12 -7.46 -15.54
C ARG A 334 8.84 -6.23 -15.97
N PHE A 335 9.99 -5.99 -15.34
CA PHE A 335 10.91 -5.00 -15.83
C PHE A 335 11.15 -5.28 -17.31
N SER A 336 10.75 -4.34 -18.14
CA SER A 336 10.80 -4.44 -19.59
C SER A 336 11.28 -3.10 -20.13
N GLY A 337 12.37 -3.16 -20.89
CA GLY A 337 13.09 -1.98 -21.36
C GLY A 337 14.41 -1.77 -20.61
N VAL A 338 14.96 -0.57 -20.73
CA VAL A 338 16.31 -0.22 -20.27
C VAL A 338 16.26 0.48 -18.92
N TYR A 339 17.12 0.06 -18.01
CA TYR A 339 17.23 0.57 -16.64
C TYR A 339 18.69 0.79 -16.26
N GLN A 340 18.92 1.64 -15.26
CA GLN A 340 20.12 1.62 -14.44
C GLN A 340 19.85 0.84 -13.15
N ILE A 341 20.86 0.10 -12.66
CA ILE A 341 20.80 -0.65 -11.40
C ILE A 341 21.62 0.12 -10.38
N ILE A 342 20.96 0.77 -9.42
CA ILE A 342 21.54 1.74 -8.47
C ILE A 342 21.74 1.06 -7.11
N SER A 343 22.94 1.16 -6.52
CA SER A 343 23.20 0.59 -5.19
C SER A 343 22.45 1.34 -4.09
N ALA A 344 21.83 0.60 -3.17
CA ALA A 344 21.18 1.19 -1.98
C ALA A 344 22.19 1.71 -0.92
N LEU A 345 23.49 1.41 -1.05
CA LEU A 345 24.53 1.86 -0.12
C LEU A 345 24.63 3.40 -0.08
N ASN A 346 24.61 4.05 -1.25
CA ASN A 346 24.69 5.50 -1.37
C ASN A 346 23.57 6.12 -2.23
N ASN A 347 22.71 5.30 -2.85
CA ASN A 347 21.62 5.73 -3.74
C ASN A 347 22.09 6.55 -4.97
N SER A 348 23.36 6.46 -5.36
CA SER A 348 23.91 7.24 -6.48
C SER A 348 24.81 6.44 -7.43
N SER A 349 25.59 5.50 -6.92
CA SER A 349 26.44 4.65 -7.76
C SER A 349 25.64 3.54 -8.44
N VAL A 350 26.06 3.16 -9.64
CA VAL A 350 25.36 2.20 -10.51
C VAL A 350 26.25 1.01 -10.85
N ILE A 351 25.62 -0.12 -11.17
CA ILE A 351 26.28 -1.30 -11.74
C ILE A 351 26.74 -0.97 -13.17
N ASP A 352 28.02 -1.15 -13.44
CA ASP A 352 28.70 -0.78 -14.68
C ASP A 352 29.52 -1.96 -15.24
N ARG A 353 29.42 -2.18 -16.56
CA ARG A 353 30.31 -3.09 -17.29
C ARG A 353 31.68 -2.45 -17.45
N SER A 354 32.69 -2.99 -16.77
CA SER A 354 34.04 -2.44 -16.78
C SER A 354 34.67 -2.48 -18.18
N PRO A 355 34.94 -1.33 -18.83
CA PRO A 355 35.54 -1.33 -20.17
C PRO A 355 37.03 -1.70 -20.15
N SER A 356 37.69 -1.56 -19.01
CA SER A 356 39.13 -1.83 -18.84
C SER A 356 39.46 -3.22 -18.30
N LYS A 357 38.44 -4.00 -17.88
CA LYS A 357 38.62 -5.35 -17.33
C LYS A 357 37.86 -6.37 -18.17
N CYS A 358 38.26 -6.48 -19.43
CA CYS A 358 37.73 -7.44 -20.38
C CYS A 358 38.80 -8.47 -20.75
N ASN A 359 38.41 -9.74 -20.85
CA ASN A 359 39.28 -10.80 -21.34
C ASN A 359 39.30 -10.83 -22.89
N PRO A 360 40.22 -11.58 -23.53
CA PRO A 360 40.32 -11.64 -24.99
C PRO A 360 39.09 -12.19 -25.72
N VAL A 361 38.20 -12.91 -25.03
CA VAL A 361 36.95 -13.44 -25.61
C VAL A 361 35.76 -12.47 -25.43
N GLY A 362 36.00 -11.29 -24.86
CA GLY A 362 35.03 -10.20 -24.75
C GLY A 362 34.21 -10.20 -23.47
N ASP A 363 34.46 -11.11 -22.54
CA ASP A 363 33.80 -11.08 -21.24
C ASP A 363 34.43 -10.02 -20.36
N CYS A 364 33.60 -9.24 -19.66
CA CYS A 364 34.08 -8.14 -18.82
C CYS A 364 33.56 -8.23 -17.41
N SER A 365 34.40 -7.89 -16.43
CA SER A 365 33.98 -7.77 -15.04
C SER A 365 32.96 -6.65 -14.84
N VAL A 366 32.19 -6.77 -13.77
CA VAL A 366 31.21 -5.77 -13.36
C VAL A 366 31.67 -5.07 -12.10
N HIS A 367 31.53 -3.75 -12.07
CA HIS A 367 31.90 -2.96 -10.91
C HIS A 367 30.84 -1.92 -10.58
N LEU A 368 30.95 -1.34 -9.39
CA LEU A 368 30.22 -0.16 -8.99
C LEU A 368 30.92 1.09 -9.52
N TRP A 369 30.17 2.02 -10.10
CA TRP A 369 30.72 3.26 -10.65
C TRP A 369 29.79 4.46 -10.45
N SER A 370 30.36 5.67 -10.47
CA SER A 370 29.61 6.92 -10.49
C SER A 370 28.73 7.00 -11.73
N ASN A 371 27.47 7.41 -11.56
CA ASN A 371 26.53 7.50 -12.67
C ASN A 371 26.95 8.60 -13.65
N ASN A 372 27.27 8.21 -14.89
CA ASN A 372 27.63 9.10 -15.99
C ASN A 372 26.75 8.90 -17.23
N GLY A 373 25.72 8.04 -17.14
CA GLY A 373 24.72 7.82 -18.20
C GLY A 373 25.24 7.09 -19.45
N THR A 374 26.45 6.53 -19.41
CA THR A 374 27.03 5.78 -20.55
C THR A 374 26.31 4.46 -20.82
N ALA A 375 26.55 3.87 -21.99
CA ALA A 375 25.91 2.60 -22.38
C ALA A 375 26.30 1.41 -21.49
N ASN A 376 27.49 1.43 -20.89
CA ASN A 376 27.94 0.40 -19.95
C ASN A 376 27.09 0.32 -18.66
N GLN A 377 26.37 1.39 -18.33
CA GLN A 377 25.51 1.52 -17.14
C GLN A 377 24.04 1.22 -17.42
N LYS A 378 23.70 0.90 -18.67
CA LYS A 378 22.34 0.71 -19.15
C LYS A 378 22.07 -0.76 -19.39
N TRP A 379 21.04 -1.26 -18.73
CA TRP A 379 20.71 -2.68 -18.64
C TRP A 379 19.30 -2.91 -19.16
N ARG A 380 19.15 -3.68 -20.24
CA ARG A 380 17.86 -4.05 -20.81
C ARG A 380 17.34 -5.32 -20.17
N PHE A 381 16.21 -5.20 -19.48
CA PHE A 381 15.54 -6.31 -18.82
C PHE A 381 14.59 -7.01 -19.79
N GLU A 382 14.75 -8.33 -19.91
CA GLU A 382 13.83 -9.19 -20.62
C GLU A 382 13.43 -10.39 -19.76
N TYR A 383 12.17 -10.41 -19.34
CA TYR A 383 11.63 -11.52 -18.57
C TYR A 383 11.40 -12.77 -19.46
N ASP A 384 11.87 -13.92 -18.99
CA ASP A 384 11.61 -15.22 -19.59
C ASP A 384 10.58 -15.97 -18.74
N SER A 385 9.35 -16.11 -19.27
CA SER A 385 8.26 -16.77 -18.56
C SER A 385 8.45 -18.26 -18.35
N SER A 386 9.27 -18.93 -19.16
CA SER A 386 9.54 -20.36 -19.00
C SER A 386 10.52 -20.62 -17.84
N LYS A 387 11.44 -19.69 -17.61
CA LYS A 387 12.45 -19.75 -16.54
C LYS A 387 11.99 -19.04 -15.25
N GLN A 388 10.96 -18.20 -15.34
CA GLN A 388 10.51 -17.30 -14.29
C GLN A 388 11.64 -16.40 -13.75
N ALA A 389 12.41 -15.83 -14.67
CA ALA A 389 13.61 -15.04 -14.35
C ALA A 389 13.95 -14.07 -15.50
N TYR A 390 14.82 -13.10 -15.21
CA TYR A 390 15.24 -12.07 -16.18
C TYR A 390 16.56 -12.42 -16.84
N ARG A 391 16.62 -12.14 -18.14
CA ARG A 391 17.86 -11.88 -18.86
C ARG A 391 18.12 -10.38 -18.79
N ILE A 392 19.33 -10.00 -18.40
CA ILE A 392 19.69 -8.60 -18.17
C ILE A 392 20.83 -8.26 -19.12
N TYR A 393 20.50 -7.67 -20.27
CA TYR A 393 21.45 -7.35 -21.33
C TYR A 393 22.15 -6.03 -21.07
N ASN A 394 23.43 -5.91 -21.39
CA ASN A 394 24.14 -4.64 -21.36
C ASN A 394 23.96 -3.88 -22.68
N GLU A 395 23.69 -2.57 -22.64
CA GLU A 395 23.43 -1.80 -23.86
C GLU A 395 24.69 -1.42 -24.66
N GLN A 396 25.90 -1.50 -24.07
CA GLN A 396 27.14 -1.39 -24.82
C GLN A 396 27.35 -2.61 -25.72
N GLU A 397 27.09 -3.80 -25.19
CA GLU A 397 27.24 -5.09 -25.87
C GLU A 397 25.89 -5.81 -25.92
N ARG A 398 25.03 -5.42 -26.86
CA ARG A 398 23.58 -5.74 -26.85
C ARG A 398 23.22 -7.22 -26.83
N ASN A 399 24.17 -8.11 -27.16
CA ASN A 399 23.99 -9.58 -27.15
C ASN A 399 24.59 -10.25 -25.91
N SER A 400 25.14 -9.46 -24.98
CA SER A 400 25.78 -9.93 -23.77
C SER A 400 24.93 -9.60 -22.54
N VAL A 401 24.93 -10.50 -21.58
CA VAL A 401 24.09 -10.47 -20.38
C VAL A 401 24.95 -10.42 -19.12
N LEU A 402 24.39 -9.85 -18.06
CA LEU A 402 24.88 -10.02 -16.70
C LEU A 402 24.72 -11.48 -16.29
N ALA A 403 25.82 -12.15 -15.92
CA ALA A 403 25.82 -13.56 -15.57
C ALA A 403 26.65 -13.83 -14.31
N LEU A 404 26.38 -14.96 -13.66
CA LEU A 404 27.23 -15.52 -12.62
C LEU A 404 28.37 -16.31 -13.26
N ASN A 405 29.61 -15.98 -12.92
CA ASN A 405 30.75 -16.83 -13.21
C ASN A 405 30.88 -17.89 -12.11
N THR A 406 30.45 -19.12 -12.41
CA THR A 406 30.45 -20.22 -11.43
C THR A 406 31.83 -20.71 -11.05
N ALA A 407 32.89 -20.34 -11.77
CA ALA A 407 34.25 -20.77 -11.46
C ALA A 407 34.84 -20.05 -10.24
N ASN A 408 34.39 -18.82 -9.97
CA ASN A 408 34.97 -17.96 -8.93
C ASN A 408 33.94 -17.13 -8.15
N ASN A 409 32.64 -17.39 -8.33
CA ASN A 409 31.54 -16.64 -7.72
C ASN A 409 31.60 -15.12 -8.00
N ASP A 410 32.10 -14.75 -9.18
CA ASP A 410 32.13 -13.37 -9.64
C ASP A 410 30.98 -13.06 -10.60
N VAL A 411 30.76 -11.78 -10.90
CA VAL A 411 29.73 -11.33 -11.84
C VAL A 411 30.39 -10.65 -13.03
N PHE A 412 29.94 -11.04 -14.21
CA PHE A 412 30.55 -10.65 -15.46
C PHE A 412 29.50 -10.45 -16.55
N VAL A 413 29.86 -9.71 -17.58
CA VAL A 413 29.09 -9.55 -18.80
C VAL A 413 29.66 -10.49 -19.85
N THR A 414 28.85 -11.45 -20.32
CA THR A 414 29.24 -12.47 -21.30
C THR A 414 28.15 -12.66 -22.34
N LYS A 415 28.48 -13.28 -23.48
CA LYS A 415 27.52 -13.57 -24.54
C LYS A 415 26.39 -14.46 -24.02
N PHE A 416 25.15 -14.11 -24.33
CA PHE A 416 24.01 -14.91 -23.90
C PHE A 416 24.01 -16.31 -24.53
N ILE A 417 23.95 -17.34 -23.69
CA ILE A 417 23.73 -18.73 -24.07
C ILE A 417 22.36 -19.16 -23.53
N PRO A 418 21.42 -19.57 -24.40
CA PRO A 418 20.13 -20.10 -23.97
C PRO A 418 20.29 -21.29 -23.02
N ASN A 419 19.38 -21.41 -22.04
CA ASN A 419 19.31 -22.49 -21.05
C ASN A 419 20.41 -22.52 -19.98
N TYR A 420 21.38 -21.62 -20.00
CA TYR A 420 22.37 -21.49 -18.91
C TYR A 420 21.71 -20.73 -17.77
N ASP A 421 21.29 -21.43 -16.71
CA ASP A 421 20.58 -20.82 -15.58
C ASP A 421 21.43 -19.74 -14.87
N GLU A 422 22.76 -19.81 -14.96
CA GLU A 422 23.66 -18.77 -14.46
C GLU A 422 23.49 -17.40 -15.16
N HIS A 423 22.84 -17.35 -16.33
CA HIS A 423 22.55 -16.13 -17.08
C HIS A 423 21.19 -15.50 -16.73
N TYR A 424 20.46 -16.11 -15.79
CA TYR A 424 19.13 -15.66 -15.40
C TYR A 424 19.11 -15.20 -13.94
N TRP A 425 18.41 -14.09 -13.68
CA TRP A 425 18.30 -13.47 -12.37
C TRP A 425 16.84 -13.37 -11.93
N ILE A 426 16.56 -13.79 -10.70
CA ILE A 426 15.27 -13.59 -10.04
C ILE A 426 15.37 -12.33 -9.19
N LEU A 427 14.46 -11.39 -9.41
CA LEU A 427 14.39 -10.17 -8.61
C LEU A 427 13.43 -10.38 -7.44
N GLU A 428 13.96 -10.37 -6.23
CA GLU A 428 13.20 -10.44 -4.99
C GLU A 428 13.03 -9.01 -4.42
N PRO A 429 11.80 -8.53 -4.17
CA PRO A 429 11.60 -7.23 -3.52
C PRO A 429 12.27 -7.16 -2.14
N SER A 430 12.85 -6.02 -1.81
CA SER A 430 13.47 -5.73 -0.51
C SER A 430 13.19 -4.28 -0.06
N LEU A 431 13.53 -3.94 1.18
CA LEU A 431 13.22 -2.65 1.80
C LEU A 431 13.71 -1.45 0.97
N ASN A 432 14.90 -1.52 0.40
CA ASN A 432 15.50 -0.43 -0.38
C ASN A 432 15.55 -0.69 -1.89
N GLY A 433 14.80 -1.66 -2.42
CA GLY A 433 14.79 -2.00 -3.85
C GLY A 433 14.58 -3.49 -4.10
N TYR A 434 15.53 -4.12 -4.77
CA TYR A 434 15.49 -5.51 -5.18
C TYR A 434 16.80 -6.22 -4.86
N ILE A 435 16.70 -7.49 -4.48
CA ILE A 435 17.81 -8.44 -4.35
C ILE A 435 17.80 -9.32 -5.61
N PHE A 436 18.96 -9.45 -6.26
CA PHE A 436 19.10 -10.18 -7.51
C PHE A 436 19.67 -11.56 -7.21
N LYS A 437 18.81 -12.58 -7.20
CA LYS A 437 19.21 -13.98 -6.96
C LYS A 437 19.59 -14.65 -8.26
N ASN A 438 20.72 -15.34 -8.31
CA ASN A 438 21.06 -16.11 -9.50
C ASN A 438 20.17 -17.36 -9.61
N LYS A 439 19.69 -17.70 -10.82
CA LYS A 439 18.78 -18.84 -11.01
C LYS A 439 19.46 -20.20 -10.83
N LYS A 440 20.76 -20.34 -11.16
CA LYS A 440 21.51 -21.59 -10.97
C LYS A 440 21.84 -21.86 -9.52
N THR A 441 22.25 -20.82 -8.79
CA THR A 441 22.61 -20.90 -7.38
C THR A 441 21.78 -19.91 -6.57
N THR A 442 20.54 -20.30 -6.23
CA THR A 442 19.55 -19.40 -5.63
C THR A 442 19.90 -18.86 -4.24
N ASN A 443 20.94 -19.41 -3.60
CA ASN A 443 21.45 -18.92 -2.31
C ASN A 443 22.41 -17.73 -2.48
N LEU A 444 22.94 -17.54 -3.69
CA LEU A 444 23.85 -16.46 -4.04
C LEU A 444 23.11 -15.30 -4.71
N VAL A 445 23.36 -14.10 -4.22
CA VAL A 445 22.74 -12.85 -4.67
C VAL A 445 23.80 -11.83 -5.06
N LEU A 446 23.49 -10.90 -5.96
CA LEU A 446 24.39 -9.78 -6.27
C LEU A 446 24.82 -9.05 -5.01
N ASP A 447 26.11 -8.76 -4.91
CA ASP A 447 26.72 -8.16 -3.72
C ASP A 447 27.79 -7.13 -4.12
N VAL A 448 27.74 -5.95 -3.51
CA VAL A 448 28.81 -4.95 -3.61
C VAL A 448 29.92 -5.34 -2.65
N ALA A 449 31.09 -5.68 -3.20
CA ALA A 449 32.21 -6.21 -2.41
C ALA A 449 32.55 -5.32 -1.21
N ASN A 450 32.55 -5.92 -0.01
CA ASN A 450 32.85 -5.26 1.26
C ASN A 450 31.96 -4.03 1.58
N ALA A 451 30.77 -3.93 0.96
CA ALA A 451 29.87 -2.79 1.08
C ALA A 451 30.54 -1.43 0.77
N GLN A 452 31.56 -1.40 -0.10
CA GLN A 452 32.29 -0.19 -0.45
C GLN A 452 31.61 0.58 -1.59
N THR A 453 31.66 1.92 -1.54
CA THR A 453 31.01 2.79 -2.54
C THR A 453 32.01 3.49 -3.46
N LYS A 454 33.28 3.06 -3.46
CA LYS A 454 34.33 3.66 -4.29
C LYS A 454 34.19 3.18 -5.74
N ASP A 455 34.43 4.06 -6.69
CA ASP A 455 34.47 3.68 -8.12
C ASP A 455 35.47 2.54 -8.37
N GLY A 456 35.00 1.52 -9.09
CA GLY A 456 35.75 0.31 -9.40
C GLY A 456 35.61 -0.80 -8.36
N THR A 457 34.82 -0.61 -7.30
CA THR A 457 34.47 -1.67 -6.35
C THR A 457 33.81 -2.83 -7.09
N ASN A 458 34.29 -4.06 -6.89
CA ASN A 458 33.78 -5.23 -7.61
C ASN A 458 32.31 -5.51 -7.26
N ILE A 459 31.54 -5.97 -8.26
CA ILE A 459 30.24 -6.59 -8.04
C ILE A 459 30.43 -8.09 -8.20
N GLY A 460 30.16 -8.85 -7.15
CA GLY A 460 30.21 -10.31 -7.16
C GLY A 460 28.88 -10.90 -6.72
N VAL A 461 28.91 -12.14 -6.23
CA VAL A 461 27.80 -12.71 -5.46
C VAL A 461 28.21 -13.15 -4.07
N HIS A 462 27.26 -13.10 -3.14
CA HIS A 462 27.42 -13.58 -1.77
C HIS A 462 26.15 -14.29 -1.30
N GLU A 463 26.24 -15.09 -0.23
CA GLU A 463 25.05 -15.60 0.44
C GLU A 463 24.16 -14.44 0.90
N LYS A 464 22.84 -14.61 0.73
CA LYS A 464 21.88 -13.57 1.12
C LYS A 464 22.00 -13.25 2.61
N HIS A 465 22.19 -11.97 2.90
CA HIS A 465 22.21 -11.47 4.27
C HIS A 465 20.82 -11.51 4.90
N LEU A 466 20.76 -11.73 6.22
CA LEU A 466 19.53 -11.54 6.98
C LEU A 466 19.07 -10.07 6.86
N PRO A 467 17.76 -9.79 6.86
CA PRO A 467 17.24 -8.42 6.78
C PRO A 467 17.77 -7.48 7.86
N SER A 468 18.18 -8.01 9.02
CA SER A 468 18.76 -7.26 10.14
C SER A 468 20.28 -7.03 10.03
N SER A 469 20.93 -7.57 9.00
CA SER A 469 22.38 -7.43 8.80
C SER A 469 22.74 -5.98 8.50
N PRO A 470 23.83 -5.43 9.09
CA PRO A 470 24.33 -4.12 8.70
C PRO A 470 24.80 -4.07 7.23
N PHE A 471 25.05 -5.23 6.62
CA PHE A 471 25.51 -5.35 5.23
C PHE A 471 24.37 -5.59 4.23
N ILE A 472 23.10 -5.68 4.65
CA ILE A 472 21.98 -5.96 3.73
C ILE A 472 21.93 -4.99 2.54
N LYS A 473 22.28 -3.72 2.76
CA LYS A 473 22.31 -2.69 1.70
C LYS A 473 23.32 -2.96 0.59
N ALA A 474 24.34 -3.79 0.81
CA ALA A 474 25.27 -4.22 -0.22
C ALA A 474 24.60 -5.14 -1.27
N GLN A 475 23.44 -5.72 -0.94
CA GLN A 475 22.67 -6.64 -1.78
C GLN A 475 21.38 -6.04 -2.31
N GLU A 476 21.06 -4.80 -1.94
CA GLU A 476 19.84 -4.10 -2.36
C GLU A 476 20.13 -3.11 -3.47
N PHE A 477 19.38 -3.23 -4.57
CA PHE A 477 19.53 -2.36 -5.73
C PHE A 477 18.19 -1.79 -6.18
N LYS A 478 18.18 -0.50 -6.51
CA LYS A 478 17.03 0.19 -7.11
C LYS A 478 17.14 0.12 -8.63
N LEU A 479 15.98 0.13 -9.28
CA LEU A 479 15.90 0.20 -10.73
C LEU A 479 15.38 1.57 -11.14
N SER A 480 16.15 2.30 -11.95
CA SER A 480 15.72 3.55 -12.56
C SER A 480 15.54 3.35 -14.05
N LYS A 481 14.32 3.54 -14.56
CA LYS A 481 14.04 3.42 -15.99
C LYS A 481 14.69 4.58 -16.77
N ILE A 482 15.29 4.27 -17.92
CA ILE A 482 15.88 5.25 -18.84
C ILE A 482 14.86 5.66 -19.91
#